data_AF-A0A328CAT5-F1
#
_entry.id   AF-A0A328CAT5-F1
#
_cell.length_a   1.000
_cell.length_b   1.000
_cell.length_c   1.000
_cell.angle_alpha   90.00
_cell.angle_beta   90.00
_cell.angle_gamma   90.00
#
_symmetry.space_group_name_H-M   'P 1'
#
loop_
_entity.id
_entity.type
_entity.pdbx_description
1 polymer ?
#
loop_
_entity_poly.entity_id
_entity_poly.type
_entity_poly.pdbx_seq_one_letter_code
_entity_poly.pdbx_strand_id
1 'polypeptide(L)'
;MLKQLFKRFRTTGDPARDIDHPHLQAMSEAPPGRSYLDFLLELVRPTLARRLGEYPDSDPVLELAAATLAEMFPERFMPLEGALRDAHTPVHSPPPPPGAGPRSEPPLPPVPGAERVLDEDSDAFETLDESSVVAEAAVEEEAAETFETLDESSVVGEVVLKEESAALESEGTLSVEDDGEAAPAGFVSALDDTAEFEPPPLRGAAAQWPVSLHDPELLHGARVLLAVLLDNDRLPVPQQLSVAELLVAADLWTQLLAQTQGVEQRVEPLARLVEQKFADGNFGQVKLLLRLFPANPETRISNDRQIFYEDMILRMGIHRRQPLQSTTVEELRGGFRGLALDARAKAPQIFEELRTRAGLTMHLYTREPDEVAPWRELARGSELPGGANYLLGLVPPRRWRPVVGRGPRPLQDLLQDHLVKPMARDHLILQLKAAYFVLRAVGDTGLEGYLDDFFNFSRDVCQVEAERLMPEIYRRTLGSAETIGGIFLEMYTRHYQDAIEARMDALDEEARASAFARAMEGIAESDLGAQAPGEFNLGAFVLDAHLGMRFSRPDFGFKLYRLS
;
A
#
# COMPACT_ATOMS: atom_id res chain seq x y z
N MET A 1 -8.06 5.03 -21.20
CA MET A 1 -7.56 6.03 -22.18
C MET A 1 -6.06 5.87 -22.53
N LEU A 2 -5.32 5.01 -21.81
CA LEU A 2 -3.91 4.61 -22.03
C LEU A 2 -3.51 4.13 -23.45
N LYS A 3 -4.41 4.10 -24.44
CA LYS A 3 -4.06 3.85 -25.87
C LYS A 3 -3.89 5.12 -26.71
N GLN A 4 -4.15 6.33 -26.17
CA GLN A 4 -4.01 7.60 -26.91
C GLN A 4 -2.71 8.36 -26.61
N LEU A 5 -2.29 8.45 -25.35
CA LEU A 5 -1.01 9.07 -24.93
C LEU A 5 0.20 8.36 -25.56
N PHE A 6 0.13 7.03 -25.69
CA PHE A 6 1.28 6.16 -25.94
C PHE A 6 1.33 5.57 -27.37
N LYS A 7 0.40 5.92 -28.27
CA LYS A 7 0.26 5.31 -29.61
C LYS A 7 1.37 5.65 -30.64
N ARG A 8 2.47 6.29 -30.22
CA ARG A 8 3.54 6.81 -31.11
C ARG A 8 4.93 6.21 -30.89
N PHE A 9 5.21 5.52 -29.78
CA PHE A 9 6.59 5.36 -29.30
C PHE A 9 7.08 3.90 -29.27
N ARG A 10 7.26 3.29 -30.46
CA ARG A 10 7.91 1.97 -30.61
C ARG A 10 9.35 2.09 -31.13
N THR A 11 10.32 2.24 -30.24
CA THR A 11 11.72 1.84 -30.49
C THR A 11 12.32 1.16 -29.26
N THR A 12 13.11 0.10 -29.47
CA THR A 12 13.64 -0.75 -28.40
C THR A 12 14.91 -0.16 -27.80
N GLY A 13 14.85 0.17 -26.51
CA GLY A 13 15.99 0.58 -25.69
C GLY A 13 15.58 0.55 -24.22
N ASP A 14 16.47 0.04 -23.37
CA ASP A 14 16.28 -0.08 -21.92
C ASP A 14 16.85 1.19 -21.27
N PRO A 15 16.01 2.11 -20.76
CA PRO A 15 16.45 3.44 -20.35
C PRO A 15 17.34 3.43 -19.09
N ALA A 16 17.41 2.30 -18.38
CA ALA A 16 18.31 2.13 -17.24
C ALA A 16 19.79 2.04 -17.63
N ARG A 17 20.12 1.76 -18.91
CA ARG A 17 21.49 1.44 -19.36
C ARG A 17 22.37 2.65 -19.64
N ASP A 18 21.77 3.82 -19.85
CA ASP A 18 22.47 5.03 -20.25
C ASP A 18 22.76 5.98 -19.07
N ILE A 19 22.51 5.53 -17.83
CA ILE A 19 22.89 6.23 -16.60
C ILE A 19 24.28 5.76 -16.14
N ASP A 20 25.23 6.68 -16.10
CA ASP A 20 26.45 6.55 -15.31
C ASP A 20 26.23 7.26 -13.95
N HIS A 21 26.24 6.49 -12.86
CA HIS A 21 26.01 7.02 -11.52
C HIS A 21 26.71 6.14 -10.46
N PRO A 22 27.45 6.71 -9.49
CA PRO A 22 28.26 5.92 -8.53
C PRO A 22 27.42 4.94 -7.70
N HIS A 23 26.15 5.25 -7.46
CA HIS A 23 25.23 4.37 -6.72
C HIS A 23 24.94 3.05 -7.45
N LEU A 24 25.04 3.01 -8.78
CA LEU A 24 24.88 1.77 -9.55
C LEU A 24 26.03 0.80 -9.28
N GLN A 25 27.26 1.29 -9.28
CA GLN A 25 28.42 0.48 -8.89
C GLN A 25 28.32 0.06 -7.42
N ALA A 26 28.10 1.01 -6.51
CA ALA A 26 28.05 0.73 -5.08
C ALA A 26 26.95 -0.29 -4.69
N MET A 27 25.79 -0.26 -5.36
CA MET A 27 24.74 -1.26 -5.19
C MET A 27 25.03 -2.60 -5.87
N SER A 28 25.86 -2.64 -6.92
CA SER A 28 26.32 -3.90 -7.52
C SER A 28 27.37 -4.62 -6.66
N GLU A 29 28.09 -3.87 -5.81
CA GLU A 29 29.04 -4.39 -4.82
C GLU A 29 28.41 -4.68 -3.45
N ALA A 30 27.11 -4.38 -3.26
CA ALA A 30 26.41 -4.53 -2.00
C ALA A 30 26.03 -5.99 -1.65
N PRO A 31 25.85 -6.33 -0.35
CA PRO A 31 25.34 -7.63 0.05
C PRO A 31 23.95 -7.95 -0.56
N PRO A 32 23.70 -9.19 -1.02
CA PRO A 32 22.40 -9.60 -1.56
C PRO A 32 21.24 -9.33 -0.60
N GLY A 33 20.17 -8.70 -1.09
CA GLY A 33 18.98 -8.36 -0.31
C GLY A 33 19.02 -7.01 0.41
N ARG A 34 20.14 -6.27 0.36
CA ARG A 34 20.19 -4.85 0.73
C ARG A 34 19.37 -4.03 -0.27
N SER A 35 18.51 -3.13 0.20
CA SER A 35 17.75 -2.24 -0.69
C SER A 35 18.52 -0.96 -1.02
N TYR A 36 18.06 -0.23 -2.05
CA TYR A 36 18.63 1.08 -2.37
C TYR A 36 18.34 2.12 -1.29
N LEU A 37 17.20 2.00 -0.58
CA LEU A 37 16.92 2.89 0.54
C LEU A 37 17.83 2.60 1.75
N ASP A 38 18.15 1.34 2.07
CA ASP A 38 19.18 1.01 3.08
C ASP A 38 20.55 1.64 2.75
N PHE A 39 20.89 1.77 1.47
CA PHE A 39 22.10 2.44 1.02
C PHE A 39 22.04 3.96 1.20
N LEU A 40 21.00 4.61 0.70
CA LEU A 40 20.80 6.06 0.87
C LEU A 40 20.71 6.46 2.35
N LEU A 41 19.95 5.70 3.16
CA LEU A 41 19.76 5.94 4.59
C LEU A 41 21.08 5.86 5.38
N GLU A 42 22.01 4.97 5.03
CA GLU A 42 23.33 4.94 5.66
C GLU A 42 24.20 6.15 5.31
N LEU A 43 24.15 6.63 4.06
CA LEU A 43 24.91 7.78 3.58
C LEU A 43 24.42 9.11 4.19
N VAL A 44 23.09 9.31 4.27
CA VAL A 44 22.52 10.58 4.76
C VAL A 44 22.45 10.68 6.28
N ARG A 45 22.42 9.57 7.01
CA ARG A 45 22.29 9.56 8.49
C ARG A 45 23.34 10.42 9.22
N PRO A 46 24.64 10.43 8.87
CA PRO A 46 25.60 11.36 9.46
C PRO A 46 25.29 12.84 9.17
N THR A 47 24.84 13.15 7.95
CA THR A 47 24.44 14.51 7.55
C THR A 47 23.20 14.96 8.31
N LEU A 48 22.19 14.09 8.44
CA LEU A 48 20.97 14.34 9.22
C LEU A 48 21.27 14.53 10.71
N ALA A 49 22.11 13.68 11.31
CA ALA A 49 22.51 13.82 12.71
C ALA A 49 23.22 15.16 12.98
N ARG A 50 24.08 15.61 12.06
CA ARG A 50 24.71 16.94 12.12
C ARG A 50 23.67 18.05 11.97
N ARG A 51 22.77 17.97 10.99
CA ARG A 51 21.71 18.97 10.74
C ARG A 51 20.79 19.15 11.94
N LEU A 52 20.34 18.06 12.59
CA LEU A 52 19.53 18.14 13.80
C LEU A 52 20.32 18.66 15.02
N GLY A 53 21.63 18.37 15.11
CA GLY A 53 22.50 18.96 16.14
C GLY A 53 22.77 20.47 15.96
N GLU A 54 22.66 20.99 14.73
CA GLU A 54 22.76 22.42 14.41
C GLU A 54 21.40 23.14 14.48
N TYR A 55 20.32 22.43 14.15
CA TYR A 55 18.95 22.94 13.99
C TYR A 55 17.93 21.96 14.60
N PRO A 56 17.86 21.81 15.94
CA PRO A 56 17.02 20.81 16.59
C PRO A 56 15.52 21.09 16.43
N ASP A 57 15.15 22.35 16.21
CA ASP A 57 13.82 22.85 15.85
C ASP A 57 13.37 22.47 14.41
N SER A 58 14.21 21.82 13.62
CA SER A 58 13.92 21.51 12.22
C SER A 58 12.98 20.30 12.05
N ASP A 59 12.29 20.19 10.90
CA ASP A 59 11.49 19.02 10.54
C ASP A 59 12.41 17.84 10.16
N PRO A 60 12.52 16.78 10.99
CA PRO A 60 13.49 15.72 10.76
C PRO A 60 13.20 14.86 9.53
N VAL A 61 11.96 14.88 9.03
CA VAL A 61 11.58 14.18 7.79
C VAL A 61 11.94 15.03 6.57
N LEU A 62 11.77 16.35 6.66
CA LEU A 62 12.16 17.27 5.60
C LEU A 62 13.70 17.38 5.47
N GLU A 63 14.41 17.37 6.61
CA GLU A 63 15.87 17.22 6.65
C GLU A 63 16.34 15.94 5.94
N LEU A 64 15.69 14.81 6.24
CA LEU A 64 16.00 13.54 5.60
C LEU A 64 15.70 13.57 4.09
N ALA A 65 14.57 14.15 3.69
CA ALA A 65 14.18 14.27 2.29
C ALA A 65 15.18 15.12 1.49
N ALA A 66 15.53 16.30 2.02
CA ALA A 66 16.50 17.20 1.40
C ALA A 66 17.90 16.58 1.35
N ALA A 67 18.35 15.90 2.41
CA ALA A 67 19.62 15.17 2.43
C ALA A 67 19.64 13.99 1.43
N THR A 68 18.52 13.27 1.28
CA THR A 68 18.39 12.16 0.31
C THR A 68 18.44 12.67 -1.13
N LEU A 69 17.73 13.75 -1.42
CA LEU A 69 17.76 14.39 -2.74
C LEU A 69 19.14 14.98 -3.07
N ALA A 70 19.83 15.55 -2.08
CA ALA A 70 21.19 16.04 -2.24
C ALA A 70 22.21 14.91 -2.47
N GLU A 71 22.14 13.80 -1.73
CA GLU A 71 23.02 12.64 -1.92
C GLU A 71 22.80 11.98 -3.29
N MET A 72 21.56 11.97 -3.80
CA MET A 72 21.26 11.47 -5.14
C MET A 72 21.78 12.38 -6.27
N PHE A 73 21.96 13.69 -6.05
CA PHE A 73 22.44 14.62 -7.09
C PHE A 73 23.32 15.76 -6.51
N PRO A 74 24.52 15.47 -6.00
CA PRO A 74 25.29 16.42 -5.17
C PRO A 74 25.73 17.70 -5.89
N GLU A 75 25.91 17.67 -7.22
CA GLU A 75 26.29 18.87 -8.00
C GLU A 75 25.11 19.82 -8.30
N ARG A 76 23.87 19.44 -7.99
CA ARG A 76 22.66 20.19 -8.36
C ARG A 76 22.20 21.19 -7.32
N PHE A 77 22.67 21.09 -6.08
CA PHE A 77 22.08 21.80 -4.95
C PHE A 77 23.09 22.64 -4.20
N MET A 78 22.67 23.85 -3.81
CA MET A 78 23.41 24.66 -2.85
C MET A 78 23.33 24.03 -1.45
N PRO A 79 24.35 24.19 -0.59
CA PRO A 79 24.31 23.71 0.79
C PRO A 79 23.09 24.21 1.58
N LEU A 80 22.54 23.34 2.44
CA LEU A 80 21.40 23.68 3.29
C LEU A 80 21.82 24.59 4.46
N GLU A 81 21.44 25.86 4.40
CA GLU A 81 21.61 26.87 5.46
C GLU A 81 20.34 26.99 6.34
N GLY A 82 20.45 27.04 7.67
CA GLY A 82 19.26 27.24 8.54
C GLY A 82 18.36 26.01 8.69
N ALA A 83 17.29 26.12 9.49
CA ALA A 83 16.31 25.05 9.71
C ALA A 83 15.28 24.93 8.57
N LEU A 84 14.77 23.73 8.33
CA LEU A 84 13.74 23.43 7.33
C LEU A 84 12.38 23.21 7.98
N ARG A 85 11.34 23.87 7.44
CA ARG A 85 9.93 23.62 7.74
C ARG A 85 9.09 23.92 6.49
N ASP A 86 7.98 23.21 6.30
CA ASP A 86 6.99 23.46 5.26
C ASP A 86 5.55 23.39 5.83
N ALA A 87 4.53 23.34 4.98
CA ALA A 87 3.13 23.26 5.40
C ALA A 87 2.72 21.92 6.04
N HIS A 88 3.50 20.86 5.85
CA HIS A 88 3.27 19.50 6.36
C HIS A 88 4.12 19.21 7.62
N THR A 89 5.00 20.12 8.03
CA THR A 89 5.77 20.01 9.27
C THR A 89 4.83 19.90 10.49
N PRO A 90 5.01 18.91 11.39
CA PRO A 90 4.12 18.71 12.54
C PRO A 90 3.97 19.95 13.44
N VAL A 91 2.77 20.53 13.46
CA VAL A 91 2.41 21.63 14.37
C VAL A 91 1.55 21.09 15.51
N HIS A 92 2.17 20.77 16.64
CA HIS A 92 1.42 20.60 17.88
C HIS A 92 0.86 21.95 18.34
N SER A 93 -0.40 22.22 18.00
CA SER A 93 -1.22 23.13 18.78
C SER A 93 -1.27 22.60 20.22
N PRO A 94 -0.82 23.35 21.24
CA PRO A 94 -0.94 22.91 22.62
C PRO A 94 -2.43 22.76 22.98
N PRO A 95 -2.81 21.77 23.80
CA PRO A 95 -4.20 21.63 24.22
C PRO A 95 -4.65 22.94 24.92
N PRO A 96 -5.87 23.44 24.63
CA PRO A 96 -6.34 24.69 25.21
C PRO A 96 -6.36 24.58 26.75
N PRO A 97 -5.89 25.61 27.48
CA PRO A 97 -5.68 25.51 28.91
C PRO A 97 -6.98 25.17 29.65
N PRO A 98 -6.98 24.17 30.54
CA PRO A 98 -8.19 23.69 31.21
C PRO A 98 -8.77 24.81 32.10
N GLY A 99 -9.86 25.42 31.65
CA GLY A 99 -10.48 26.59 32.27
C GLY A 99 -11.06 27.61 31.29
N ALA A 100 -10.71 27.52 29.99
CA ALA A 100 -11.33 28.34 28.94
C ALA A 100 -12.75 27.84 28.57
N GLY A 101 -13.70 27.97 29.50
CA GLY A 101 -15.13 27.82 29.19
C GLY A 101 -15.59 28.86 28.15
N PRO A 102 -16.71 28.61 27.45
CA PRO A 102 -17.18 29.49 26.38
C PRO A 102 -17.42 30.91 26.92
N ARG A 103 -16.68 31.88 26.37
CA ARG A 103 -16.93 33.30 26.64
C ARG A 103 -18.28 33.67 26.03
N SER A 104 -19.29 33.83 26.88
CA SER A 104 -20.55 34.46 26.48
C SER A 104 -20.25 35.84 25.91
N GLU A 105 -20.58 36.07 24.64
CA GLU A 105 -20.52 37.40 24.05
C GLU A 105 -21.45 38.37 24.81
N PRO A 106 -21.07 39.64 25.00
CA PRO A 106 -22.00 40.64 25.53
C PRO A 106 -23.19 40.80 24.59
N PRO A 107 -24.44 40.81 25.08
CA PRO A 107 -25.61 40.93 24.21
C PRO A 107 -25.60 42.28 23.48
N LEU A 108 -25.81 42.23 22.16
CA LEU A 108 -25.99 43.41 21.33
C LEU A 108 -27.23 44.22 21.79
N PRO A 109 -27.20 45.57 21.73
CA PRO A 109 -28.34 46.39 22.09
C PRO A 109 -29.50 46.20 21.09
N PRO A 110 -30.76 46.30 21.54
CA PRO A 110 -31.92 46.04 20.69
C PRO A 110 -32.10 47.11 19.61
N VAL A 111 -32.34 46.66 18.38
CA VAL A 111 -32.74 47.53 17.25
C VAL A 111 -34.20 47.95 17.43
N PRO A 112 -34.51 49.26 17.51
CA PRO A 112 -35.90 49.72 17.59
C PRO A 112 -36.51 49.80 16.18
N GLY A 113 -37.37 48.83 15.83
CA GLY A 113 -38.00 48.81 14.50
C GLY A 113 -38.79 47.55 14.13
N ALA A 114 -39.52 46.96 15.08
CA ALA A 114 -40.37 45.79 14.82
C ALA A 114 -41.85 46.15 14.93
N GLU A 115 -42.49 46.51 13.81
CA GLU A 115 -43.94 46.45 13.71
C GLU A 115 -44.39 44.99 13.62
N ARG A 116 -45.46 44.66 14.33
CA ARG A 116 -46.02 43.30 14.34
C ARG A 116 -47.06 43.14 13.24
N VAL A 117 -46.97 42.04 12.52
CA VAL A 117 -48.14 41.36 11.93
C VAL A 117 -48.11 39.93 12.45
N LEU A 118 -49.29 39.36 12.70
CA LEU A 118 -49.51 38.01 13.23
C LEU A 118 -50.22 37.15 12.16
N ASP A 119 -50.76 36.00 12.58
CA ASP A 119 -51.60 35.07 11.85
C ASP A 119 -50.76 34.16 10.92
N GLU A 120 -50.54 32.87 11.21
CA GLU A 120 -51.44 31.72 11.45
C GLU A 120 -51.91 31.00 10.16
N ASP A 121 -51.86 29.67 10.22
CA ASP A 121 -52.41 28.62 9.34
C ASP A 121 -52.26 28.68 7.80
N SER A 122 -51.62 27.64 7.24
CA SER A 122 -52.27 26.73 6.28
C SER A 122 -51.42 25.49 5.99
N ASP A 123 -52.04 24.31 5.88
CA ASP A 123 -51.50 23.18 5.15
C ASP A 123 -51.39 23.49 3.64
N ALA A 124 -50.49 22.83 2.92
CA ALA A 124 -50.80 22.13 1.67
C ALA A 124 -49.60 21.34 1.11
N PHE A 125 -49.90 20.13 0.61
CA PHE A 125 -49.09 19.40 -0.36
C PHE A 125 -49.39 19.97 -1.75
N GLU A 126 -48.41 20.26 -2.60
CA GLU A 126 -48.64 20.16 -4.05
C GLU A 126 -47.36 19.89 -4.84
N THR A 127 -47.49 19.04 -5.85
CA THR A 127 -46.42 18.58 -6.74
C THR A 127 -46.47 19.33 -8.06
N LEU A 128 -45.32 19.75 -8.59
CA LEU A 128 -45.20 20.13 -10.00
C LEU A 128 -43.99 19.45 -10.65
N ASP A 129 -44.30 18.78 -11.75
CA ASP A 129 -43.38 18.18 -12.72
C ASP A 129 -43.65 18.84 -14.10
N GLU A 130 -42.93 18.39 -15.12
CA GLU A 130 -43.16 18.60 -16.55
C GLU A 130 -42.80 19.98 -17.16
N SER A 131 -41.59 19.98 -17.73
CA SER A 131 -41.34 20.19 -19.17
C SER A 131 -40.88 21.56 -19.68
N SER A 132 -39.77 21.53 -20.45
CA SER A 132 -39.50 22.49 -21.54
C SER A 132 -38.55 21.88 -22.60
N VAL A 133 -39.14 20.98 -23.40
CA VAL A 133 -38.89 20.75 -24.85
C VAL A 133 -37.47 20.91 -25.43
N VAL A 134 -36.85 19.76 -25.71
CA VAL A 134 -36.17 19.33 -26.97
C VAL A 134 -35.26 20.31 -27.74
N ALA A 135 -34.02 19.85 -27.97
CA ALA A 135 -33.31 20.03 -29.24
C ALA A 135 -32.62 18.70 -29.63
N GLU A 136 -33.01 18.09 -30.76
CA GLU A 136 -32.42 16.84 -31.24
C GLU A 136 -31.13 17.10 -32.03
N ALA A 137 -30.14 16.21 -31.89
CA ALA A 137 -28.99 16.10 -32.78
C ALA A 137 -28.60 14.63 -32.91
N ALA A 138 -28.98 13.99 -34.02
CA ALA A 138 -28.64 12.60 -34.30
C ALA A 138 -27.20 12.47 -34.83
N VAL A 139 -26.46 11.48 -34.31
CA VAL A 139 -25.22 10.95 -34.89
C VAL A 139 -25.31 9.42 -34.80
N GLU A 140 -24.75 8.74 -35.81
CA GLU A 140 -25.07 7.37 -36.20
C GLU A 140 -24.54 6.26 -35.26
N GLU A 141 -25.16 5.08 -35.34
CA GLU A 141 -24.65 3.84 -34.76
C GLU A 141 -23.44 3.33 -35.56
N GLU A 142 -22.32 3.00 -34.91
CA GLU A 142 -21.37 1.99 -35.43
C GLU A 142 -20.70 1.19 -34.29
N ALA A 143 -20.40 -0.07 -34.61
CA ALA A 143 -19.44 -0.97 -33.95
C ALA A 143 -19.56 -1.19 -32.42
N ALA A 144 -20.33 -2.19 -32.02
CA ALA A 144 -20.09 -2.90 -30.76
C ALA A 144 -18.82 -3.80 -30.91
N GLU A 145 -17.70 -3.42 -30.27
CA GLU A 145 -16.52 -4.29 -30.19
C GLU A 145 -16.76 -5.42 -29.17
N THR A 146 -16.98 -6.64 -29.67
CA THR A 146 -17.07 -7.86 -28.87
C THR A 146 -15.74 -8.23 -28.24
N PHE A 147 -15.74 -8.53 -26.93
CA PHE A 147 -14.58 -9.09 -26.23
C PHE A 147 -14.45 -10.59 -26.57
N GLU A 148 -13.38 -10.99 -27.27
CA GLU A 148 -13.03 -12.41 -27.41
C GLU A 148 -12.23 -12.88 -26.18
N THR A 149 -12.83 -13.74 -25.36
CA THR A 149 -12.15 -14.49 -24.31
C THR A 149 -11.57 -15.79 -24.88
N LEU A 150 -10.37 -16.18 -24.45
CA LEU A 150 -9.65 -17.34 -25.00
C LEU A 150 -10.01 -18.65 -24.29
N ASP A 151 -10.86 -19.42 -24.97
CA ASP A 151 -11.02 -20.88 -25.03
C ASP A 151 -10.79 -21.73 -23.75
N GLU A 152 -11.84 -22.46 -23.37
CA GLU A 152 -11.89 -23.33 -22.19
C GLU A 152 -11.49 -24.78 -22.52
N SER A 153 -10.49 -25.35 -21.83
CA SER A 153 -10.45 -26.80 -21.60
C SER A 153 -9.45 -27.25 -20.53
N SER A 154 -9.93 -27.98 -19.52
CA SER A 154 -9.63 -29.42 -19.37
C SER A 154 -9.98 -30.01 -17.99
N VAL A 155 -11.15 -30.66 -17.93
CA VAL A 155 -11.42 -31.95 -17.23
C VAL A 155 -11.08 -32.09 -15.73
N VAL A 156 -12.14 -32.30 -14.94
CA VAL A 156 -12.15 -32.71 -13.52
C VAL A 156 -11.59 -34.14 -13.30
N GLY A 157 -10.92 -34.36 -12.17
CA GLY A 157 -10.56 -35.69 -11.63
C GLY A 157 -10.82 -35.75 -10.11
N GLU A 158 -11.28 -36.90 -9.61
CA GLU A 158 -11.99 -37.01 -8.31
C GLU A 158 -11.50 -38.23 -7.49
N VAL A 159 -11.93 -38.33 -6.22
CA VAL A 159 -12.07 -39.55 -5.37
C VAL A 159 -10.91 -39.99 -4.42
N VAL A 160 -11.12 -39.67 -3.12
CA VAL A 160 -10.87 -40.46 -1.88
C VAL A 160 -9.54 -40.39 -1.10
N LEU A 161 -9.71 -40.46 0.23
CA LEU A 161 -8.78 -40.22 1.35
C LEU A 161 -8.43 -41.52 2.12
N LYS A 162 -7.40 -41.46 2.99
CA LYS A 162 -7.29 -42.08 4.35
C LYS A 162 -5.98 -41.65 5.04
N GLU A 163 -5.99 -41.10 6.27
CA GLU A 163 -5.98 -41.77 7.61
C GLU A 163 -4.68 -42.57 7.88
N GLU A 164 -3.95 -42.43 9.00
CA GLU A 164 -4.18 -41.69 10.26
C GLU A 164 -2.90 -41.58 11.16
N SER A 165 -2.80 -40.54 12.02
CA SER A 165 -2.11 -40.53 13.35
C SER A 165 -0.55 -40.71 13.46
N ALA A 166 0.17 -40.28 14.51
CA ALA A 166 0.01 -39.20 15.53
C ALA A 166 1.29 -39.06 16.43
N ALA A 167 1.33 -37.98 17.24
CA ALA A 167 2.00 -37.84 18.57
C ALA A 167 3.56 -37.71 18.68
N LEU A 168 4.16 -37.00 19.66
CA LEU A 168 3.71 -36.00 20.70
C LEU A 168 4.96 -35.32 21.34
N GLU A 169 4.80 -34.10 21.93
CA GLU A 169 5.58 -33.49 23.07
C GLU A 169 7.13 -33.30 22.92
N SER A 170 7.89 -32.44 23.63
CA SER A 170 7.73 -31.14 24.36
C SER A 170 9.13 -30.41 24.25
N GLU A 171 9.50 -29.18 24.66
CA GLU A 171 9.01 -28.00 25.42
C GLU A 171 9.92 -26.81 24.96
N GLY A 172 9.77 -25.50 25.23
CA GLY A 172 8.95 -24.73 26.19
C GLY A 172 9.81 -23.73 27.01
N THR A 173 9.65 -22.39 26.86
CA THR A 173 9.68 -21.33 27.92
C THR A 173 9.80 -19.87 27.40
N LEU A 174 9.24 -18.92 28.16
CA LEU A 174 9.64 -17.50 28.36
C LEU A 174 9.97 -16.61 27.14
N SER A 175 9.07 -15.67 26.88
CA SER A 175 9.19 -14.42 26.10
C SER A 175 9.57 -13.21 26.99
N VAL A 176 9.69 -12.01 26.40
CA VAL A 176 9.91 -10.71 27.09
C VAL A 176 8.96 -9.66 26.52
N GLU A 177 8.36 -8.85 27.40
CA GLU A 177 7.39 -7.80 27.07
C GLU A 177 8.08 -6.53 26.52
N ASP A 178 7.47 -5.87 25.54
CA ASP A 178 7.85 -4.53 25.04
C ASP A 178 6.62 -3.63 25.16
N ASP A 179 6.77 -2.46 25.80
CA ASP A 179 5.64 -1.66 26.29
C ASP A 179 4.84 -1.00 25.15
N GLY A 180 3.52 -1.21 25.18
CA GLY A 180 2.59 -0.81 24.12
C GLY A 180 2.25 0.69 24.06
N GLU A 181 3.24 1.58 23.97
CA GLU A 181 2.95 2.97 23.57
C GLU A 181 2.48 3.02 22.10
N ALA A 182 1.38 3.74 21.88
CA ALA A 182 0.66 3.69 20.61
C ALA A 182 1.51 4.23 19.44
N ALA A 183 1.79 3.37 18.47
CA ALA A 183 2.19 3.82 17.14
C ALA A 183 1.12 4.80 16.61
N PRO A 184 1.52 5.98 16.08
CA PRO A 184 0.58 7.06 15.82
C PRO A 184 -0.56 6.62 14.90
N ALA A 185 -1.79 6.92 15.34
CA ALA A 185 -3.00 6.56 14.62
C ALA A 185 -3.01 7.24 13.23
N GLY A 186 -3.29 6.44 12.20
CA GLY A 186 -3.19 6.87 10.81
C GLY A 186 -1.77 6.73 10.25
N PHE A 187 -1.41 5.52 9.83
CA PHE A 187 -0.36 5.40 8.82
C PHE A 187 -0.92 5.88 7.47
N VAL A 188 -0.78 7.17 7.23
CA VAL A 188 -1.00 7.82 5.94
C VAL A 188 0.02 7.22 4.96
N SER A 189 -0.46 6.52 3.93
CA SER A 189 0.36 6.23 2.75
C SER A 189 0.55 7.53 1.97
N ALA A 190 1.61 7.62 1.16
CA ALA A 190 1.86 8.73 0.24
C ALA A 190 0.71 9.05 -0.74
N LEU A 191 -0.37 8.24 -0.74
CA LEU A 191 -1.64 8.50 -1.41
C LEU A 191 -2.23 9.89 -1.14
N ASP A 192 -2.11 10.40 0.10
CA ASP A 192 -2.79 11.64 0.49
C ASP A 192 -1.94 12.88 0.18
N ASP A 193 -0.67 12.94 0.59
CA ASP A 193 0.21 14.09 0.28
C ASP A 193 0.40 14.31 -1.25
N THR A 194 0.44 13.24 -2.05
CA THR A 194 0.52 13.37 -3.53
C THR A 194 -0.82 13.69 -4.19
N ALA A 195 -1.92 13.78 -3.43
CA ALA A 195 -3.23 14.13 -3.97
C ALA A 195 -3.34 15.63 -4.31
N GLU A 196 -2.54 16.49 -3.67
CA GLU A 196 -2.67 17.95 -3.68
C GLU A 196 -1.54 18.69 -4.44
N PHE A 197 -0.48 18.00 -4.89
CA PHE A 197 0.62 18.64 -5.59
C PHE A 197 0.28 19.00 -7.04
N GLU A 198 -0.08 20.28 -7.27
CA GLU A 198 -0.03 20.87 -8.61
C GLU A 198 1.42 21.17 -9.02
N PRO A 199 1.82 20.89 -10.28
CA PRO A 199 3.17 21.21 -10.74
C PRO A 199 3.38 22.73 -10.76
N PRO A 200 4.60 23.20 -10.43
CA PRO A 200 4.94 24.62 -10.52
C PRO A 200 4.59 25.26 -11.86
N PRO A 201 4.00 26.47 -11.89
CA PRO A 201 3.82 27.21 -13.12
C PRO A 201 5.20 27.53 -13.74
N LEU A 202 5.32 27.37 -15.05
CA LEU A 202 6.55 27.61 -15.79
C LEU A 202 7.02 29.07 -15.63
N ARG A 203 8.07 29.25 -14.82
CA ARG A 203 8.80 30.49 -14.60
C ARG A 203 9.45 30.91 -15.93
N GLY A 204 9.38 32.19 -16.28
CA GLY A 204 9.83 32.71 -17.58
C GLY A 204 11.34 32.61 -17.87
N ALA A 205 12.13 32.09 -16.93
CA ALA A 205 13.53 31.72 -17.11
C ALA A 205 13.77 30.37 -16.42
N ALA A 206 14.27 29.41 -17.18
CA ALA A 206 14.64 28.09 -16.65
C ALA A 206 15.84 28.19 -15.70
N ALA A 207 15.85 27.37 -14.64
CA ALA A 207 16.95 27.40 -13.69
C ALA A 207 18.27 26.87 -14.29
N GLN A 208 19.37 27.35 -13.72
CA GLN A 208 20.72 26.81 -13.93
C GLN A 208 21.19 26.17 -12.62
N TRP A 209 21.85 25.02 -12.71
CA TRP A 209 22.42 24.35 -11.53
C TRP A 209 23.68 25.09 -11.03
N PRO A 210 23.95 25.10 -9.71
CA PRO A 210 23.13 24.56 -8.64
C PRO A 210 21.97 25.48 -8.25
N VAL A 211 20.87 24.90 -7.76
CA VAL A 211 19.70 25.62 -7.22
C VAL A 211 19.64 25.53 -5.70
N SER A 212 18.91 26.43 -5.05
CA SER A 212 18.67 26.35 -3.61
C SER A 212 17.58 25.33 -3.30
N LEU A 213 17.85 24.39 -2.38
CA LEU A 213 16.84 23.47 -1.83
C LEU A 213 15.82 24.17 -0.94
N HIS A 214 15.94 25.47 -0.67
CA HIS A 214 14.95 26.25 0.09
C HIS A 214 13.74 26.72 -0.74
N ASP A 215 13.67 26.40 -2.03
CA ASP A 215 12.46 26.65 -2.81
C ASP A 215 11.33 25.71 -2.29
N PRO A 216 10.16 26.21 -1.86
CA PRO A 216 9.10 25.37 -1.30
C PRO A 216 8.65 24.25 -2.23
N GLU A 217 8.72 24.48 -3.55
CA GLU A 217 8.40 23.50 -4.59
C GLU A 217 9.42 22.33 -4.59
N LEU A 218 10.70 22.62 -4.36
CA LEU A 218 11.75 21.60 -4.22
C LEU A 218 11.69 20.88 -2.86
N LEU A 219 11.32 21.57 -1.78
CA LEU A 219 11.15 20.96 -0.45
C LEU A 219 10.01 19.94 -0.43
N HIS A 220 8.81 20.33 -0.88
CA HIS A 220 7.69 19.40 -1.01
C HIS A 220 8.03 18.29 -2.03
N GLY A 221 8.66 18.63 -3.15
CA GLY A 221 9.10 17.64 -4.15
C GLY A 221 10.10 16.60 -3.61
N ALA A 222 11.00 17.00 -2.70
CA ALA A 222 11.89 16.09 -1.98
C ALA A 222 11.10 15.16 -1.04
N ARG A 223 10.11 15.70 -0.31
CA ARG A 223 9.21 14.92 0.57
C ARG A 223 8.45 13.85 -0.22
N VAL A 224 7.92 14.20 -1.40
CA VAL A 224 7.27 13.27 -2.34
C VAL A 224 8.24 12.19 -2.84
N LEU A 225 9.47 12.55 -3.21
CA LEU A 225 10.47 11.56 -3.64
C LEU A 225 10.84 10.58 -2.52
N LEU A 226 11.07 11.08 -1.30
CA LEU A 226 11.33 10.25 -0.13
C LEU A 226 10.14 9.30 0.13
N ALA A 227 8.90 9.78 0.01
CA ALA A 227 7.71 8.97 0.17
C ALA A 227 7.59 7.85 -0.88
N VAL A 228 7.99 8.09 -2.14
CA VAL A 228 8.04 7.05 -3.18
C VAL A 228 9.20 6.07 -2.96
N LEU A 229 10.36 6.52 -2.49
CA LEU A 229 11.46 5.64 -2.08
C LEU A 229 11.05 4.72 -0.92
N LEU A 230 10.34 5.26 0.08
CA LEU A 230 9.78 4.52 1.21
C LEU A 230 8.70 3.51 0.78
N ASP A 231 7.77 3.91 -0.08
CA ASP A 231 6.70 3.02 -0.56
C ASP A 231 7.24 1.95 -1.53
N ASN A 232 8.33 2.21 -2.27
CA ASN A 232 9.06 1.21 -3.05
C ASN A 232 9.76 0.19 -2.15
N ASP A 233 10.50 0.67 -1.15
CA ASP A 233 11.30 -0.16 -0.23
C ASP A 233 10.45 -1.09 0.66
N ARG A 234 9.14 -0.81 0.79
CA ARG A 234 8.17 -1.70 1.45
C ARG A 234 7.94 -3.00 0.69
N LEU A 235 8.01 -2.97 -0.65
CA LEU A 235 7.75 -4.13 -1.50
C LEU A 235 8.82 -5.22 -1.30
N PRO A 236 8.49 -6.51 -1.49
CA PRO A 236 9.49 -7.58 -1.59
C PRO A 236 10.59 -7.21 -2.59
N VAL A 237 11.85 -7.55 -2.30
CA VAL A 237 13.01 -7.12 -3.10
C VAL A 237 12.86 -7.40 -4.62
N PRO A 238 12.33 -8.55 -5.10
CA PRO A 238 12.10 -8.80 -6.53
C PRO A 238 11.04 -7.90 -7.19
N GLN A 239 10.26 -7.17 -6.38
CA GLN A 239 9.15 -6.30 -6.79
C GLN A 239 9.47 -4.81 -6.59
N GLN A 240 10.68 -4.48 -6.12
CA GLN A 240 11.15 -3.10 -6.06
C GLN A 240 11.56 -2.61 -7.47
N LEU A 241 11.35 -1.32 -7.74
CA LEU A 241 12.05 -0.62 -8.82
C LEU A 241 13.56 -0.71 -8.56
N SER A 242 14.33 -0.98 -9.62
CA SER A 242 15.78 -1.04 -9.54
C SER A 242 16.41 0.34 -9.31
N VAL A 243 17.67 0.35 -8.86
CA VAL A 243 18.45 1.57 -8.59
C VAL A 243 18.44 2.51 -9.81
N ALA A 244 18.61 1.97 -11.01
CA ALA A 244 18.61 2.75 -12.24
C ALA A 244 17.23 3.33 -12.57
N GLU A 245 16.15 2.56 -12.41
CA GLU A 245 14.78 3.03 -12.65
C GLU A 245 14.37 4.14 -11.66
N LEU A 246 14.79 4.01 -10.40
CA LEU A 246 14.62 5.05 -9.38
C LEU A 246 15.46 6.31 -9.71
N LEU A 247 16.67 6.15 -10.24
CA LEU A 247 17.50 7.27 -10.70
C LEU A 247 16.91 7.97 -11.93
N VAL A 248 16.38 7.24 -12.93
CA VAL A 248 15.64 7.84 -14.08
C VAL A 248 14.48 8.69 -13.57
N ALA A 249 13.64 8.13 -12.69
CA ALA A 249 12.45 8.82 -12.21
C ALA A 249 12.79 10.02 -11.33
N ALA A 250 13.76 9.89 -10.42
CA ALA A 250 14.24 10.99 -9.58
C ALA A 250 14.95 12.08 -10.39
N ASP A 251 15.70 11.75 -11.44
CA ASP A 251 16.38 12.70 -12.32
C ASP A 251 15.38 13.60 -13.04
N LEU A 252 14.36 12.99 -13.65
CA LEU A 252 13.30 13.68 -14.36
C LEU A 252 12.45 14.54 -13.42
N TRP A 253 12.08 14.00 -12.25
CA TRP A 253 11.35 14.72 -11.21
C TRP A 253 12.11 15.97 -10.74
N THR A 254 13.40 15.81 -10.42
CA THR A 254 14.29 16.90 -10.00
C THR A 254 14.41 17.99 -11.06
N GLN A 255 14.53 17.62 -12.34
CA GLN A 255 14.61 18.55 -13.47
C GLN A 255 13.28 19.28 -13.75
N LEU A 256 12.14 18.64 -13.49
CA LEU A 256 10.81 19.24 -13.60
C LEU A 256 10.57 20.28 -12.50
N LEU A 257 10.85 19.93 -11.23
CA LEU A 257 10.73 20.85 -10.09
C LEU A 257 11.64 22.07 -10.22
N ALA A 258 12.89 21.87 -10.63
CA ALA A 258 13.84 22.96 -10.91
C ALA A 258 13.57 23.68 -12.25
N GLN A 259 12.55 23.27 -13.02
CA GLN A 259 12.12 23.89 -14.27
C GLN A 259 13.26 24.09 -15.29
N THR A 260 14.08 23.05 -15.50
CA THR A 260 15.21 23.11 -16.44
C THR A 260 14.78 23.03 -17.91
N GLN A 261 15.63 23.48 -18.85
CA GLN A 261 15.33 23.37 -20.29
C GLN A 261 15.38 21.92 -20.77
N GLY A 262 14.42 21.54 -21.62
CA GLY A 262 14.42 20.24 -22.33
C GLY A 262 13.76 19.08 -21.59
N VAL A 263 13.14 19.30 -20.41
CA VAL A 263 12.42 18.27 -19.63
C VAL A 263 11.42 17.48 -20.47
N GLU A 264 10.70 18.14 -21.37
CA GLU A 264 9.73 17.54 -22.32
C GLU A 264 10.32 16.35 -23.10
N GLN A 265 11.61 16.42 -23.49
CA GLN A 265 12.29 15.38 -24.26
C GLN A 265 12.74 14.19 -23.39
N ARG A 266 12.74 14.35 -22.05
CA ARG A 266 13.09 13.31 -21.07
C ARG A 266 11.87 12.58 -20.49
N VAL A 267 10.65 12.97 -20.84
CA VAL A 267 9.42 12.25 -20.43
C VAL A 267 9.29 10.90 -21.15
N GLU A 268 9.82 10.75 -22.37
CA GLU A 268 9.68 9.53 -23.16
C GLU A 268 10.34 8.28 -22.52
N PRO A 269 11.58 8.33 -21.97
CA PRO A 269 12.15 7.23 -21.19
C PRO A 269 11.25 6.74 -20.04
N LEU A 270 10.64 7.65 -19.28
CA LEU A 270 9.71 7.32 -18.20
C LEU A 270 8.42 6.68 -18.76
N ALA A 271 7.84 7.26 -19.81
CA ALA A 271 6.65 6.72 -20.45
C ALA A 271 6.85 5.25 -20.88
N ARG A 272 7.97 4.96 -21.54
CA ARG A 272 8.36 3.59 -21.93
C ARG A 272 8.55 2.67 -20.73
N LEU A 273 9.16 3.16 -19.64
CA LEU A 273 9.31 2.39 -18.40
C LEU A 273 7.93 2.04 -17.79
N VAL A 274 7.01 3.00 -17.72
CA VAL A 274 5.64 2.78 -17.22
C VAL A 274 4.88 1.78 -18.11
N GLU A 275 4.97 1.93 -19.44
CA GLU A 275 4.41 0.97 -20.40
C GLU A 275 4.97 -0.45 -20.20
N GLN A 276 6.29 -0.58 -20.03
CA GLN A 276 6.96 -1.86 -19.81
C GLN A 276 6.50 -2.49 -18.48
N LYS A 277 6.53 -1.76 -17.36
CA LYS A 277 6.08 -2.28 -16.07
C LYS A 277 4.61 -2.69 -16.08
N PHE A 278 3.76 -1.98 -16.82
CA PHE A 278 2.36 -2.35 -17.01
C PHE A 278 2.22 -3.64 -17.83
N ALA A 279 2.95 -3.78 -18.93
CA ALA A 279 2.96 -4.99 -19.76
C ALA A 279 3.54 -6.22 -19.05
N ASP A 280 4.52 -6.02 -18.17
CA ASP A 280 5.13 -7.06 -17.32
C ASP A 280 4.25 -7.43 -16.10
N GLY A 281 3.12 -6.73 -15.88
CA GLY A 281 2.21 -6.96 -14.74
C GLY A 281 2.68 -6.40 -13.40
N ASN A 282 3.71 -5.55 -13.38
CA ASN A 282 4.30 -4.94 -12.17
C ASN A 282 3.47 -3.72 -11.69
N PHE A 283 2.21 -3.94 -11.36
CA PHE A 283 1.24 -2.87 -11.09
C PHE A 283 1.55 -2.03 -9.85
N GLY A 284 2.20 -2.59 -8.81
CA GLY A 284 2.76 -1.81 -7.71
C GLY A 284 3.81 -0.79 -8.20
N GLN A 285 4.73 -1.20 -9.08
CA GLN A 285 5.76 -0.32 -9.65
C GLN A 285 5.16 0.77 -10.55
N VAL A 286 4.13 0.45 -11.34
CA VAL A 286 3.38 1.45 -12.13
C VAL A 286 2.76 2.53 -11.21
N LYS A 287 2.14 2.13 -10.10
CA LYS A 287 1.56 3.06 -9.11
C LYS A 287 2.63 3.95 -8.46
N LEU A 288 3.81 3.40 -8.16
CA LEU A 288 4.94 4.19 -7.62
C LEU A 288 5.45 5.23 -8.61
N LEU A 289 5.66 4.85 -9.88
CA LEU A 289 6.10 5.76 -10.92
C LEU A 289 5.08 6.87 -11.18
N LEU A 290 3.78 6.53 -11.30
CA LEU A 290 2.72 7.51 -11.58
C LEU A 290 2.47 8.51 -10.43
N ARG A 291 2.93 8.24 -9.20
CA ARG A 291 2.87 9.20 -8.08
C ARG A 291 3.89 10.33 -8.18
N LEU A 292 5.00 10.11 -8.89
CA LEU A 292 6.05 11.13 -9.07
C LEU A 292 5.70 12.19 -10.13
N PHE A 293 4.64 12.00 -10.93
CA PHE A 293 4.35 12.86 -12.06
C PHE A 293 2.90 13.35 -12.01
N PRO A 294 2.67 14.66 -11.72
CA PRO A 294 1.33 15.15 -11.47
C PRO A 294 0.45 15.02 -12.71
N ALA A 295 -0.76 14.52 -12.49
CA ALA A 295 -1.81 14.36 -13.46
C ALA A 295 -3.10 14.96 -12.90
N ASN A 296 -3.99 15.45 -13.78
CA ASN A 296 -5.28 15.97 -13.33
C ASN A 296 -6.11 14.89 -12.60
N PRO A 297 -7.03 15.27 -11.69
CA PRO A 297 -7.74 14.31 -10.84
C PRO A 297 -8.46 13.21 -11.61
N GLU A 298 -9.08 13.55 -12.74
CA GLU A 298 -9.77 12.59 -13.62
C GLU A 298 -8.81 11.53 -14.18
N THR A 299 -7.62 11.94 -14.63
CA THR A 299 -6.59 11.02 -15.14
C THR A 299 -6.02 10.15 -14.01
N ARG A 300 -5.78 10.73 -12.83
CA ARG A 300 -5.35 9.98 -11.62
C ARG A 300 -6.35 8.89 -11.26
N ILE A 301 -7.64 9.23 -11.23
CA ILE A 301 -8.75 8.31 -10.91
C ILE A 301 -8.96 7.27 -12.02
N SER A 302 -8.84 7.66 -13.29
CA SER A 302 -8.92 6.73 -14.44
C SER A 302 -7.78 5.71 -14.42
N ASN A 303 -6.56 6.15 -14.14
CA ASN A 303 -5.38 5.28 -14.03
C ASN A 303 -5.48 4.33 -12.83
N ASP A 304 -5.82 4.82 -11.63
CA ASP A 304 -6.01 3.99 -10.43
C ASP A 304 -7.02 2.85 -10.68
N ARG A 305 -8.16 3.18 -11.32
CA ARG A 305 -9.17 2.19 -11.70
C ARG A 305 -8.68 1.20 -12.75
N GLN A 306 -8.01 1.65 -13.82
CA GLN A 306 -7.50 0.72 -14.83
C GLN A 306 -6.48 -0.23 -14.19
N ILE A 307 -5.50 0.29 -13.42
CA ILE A 307 -4.49 -0.54 -12.74
C ILE A 307 -5.13 -1.49 -11.71
N PHE A 308 -6.22 -1.09 -11.05
CA PHE A 308 -6.98 -1.99 -10.18
C PHE A 308 -7.57 -3.19 -10.94
N TYR A 309 -8.28 -2.97 -12.04
CA TYR A 309 -8.88 -4.09 -12.79
C TYR A 309 -7.81 -5.01 -13.38
N GLU A 310 -6.71 -4.45 -13.89
CA GLU A 310 -5.64 -5.23 -14.53
C GLU A 310 -4.84 -6.04 -13.48
N ASP A 311 -4.60 -5.49 -12.28
CA ASP A 311 -4.05 -6.26 -11.14
C ASP A 311 -5.01 -7.39 -10.72
N MET A 312 -6.30 -7.12 -10.57
CA MET A 312 -7.27 -8.17 -10.21
C MET A 312 -7.38 -9.26 -11.28
N ILE A 313 -7.37 -8.91 -12.57
CA ILE A 313 -7.36 -9.88 -13.68
C ILE A 313 -6.11 -10.77 -13.60
N LEU A 314 -4.92 -10.17 -13.45
CA LEU A 314 -3.66 -10.91 -13.32
C LEU A 314 -3.67 -11.83 -12.08
N ARG A 315 -4.07 -11.27 -10.93
CA ARG A 315 -4.10 -11.90 -9.60
C ARG A 315 -5.05 -13.10 -9.55
N MET A 316 -6.26 -12.95 -10.09
CA MET A 316 -7.24 -14.04 -10.14
C MET A 316 -6.89 -15.07 -11.23
N GLY A 317 -6.36 -14.63 -12.37
CA GLY A 317 -5.99 -15.48 -13.50
C GLY A 317 -4.68 -16.27 -13.33
N ILE A 318 -3.88 -16.01 -12.29
CA ILE A 318 -2.56 -16.66 -12.15
C ILE A 318 -2.65 -18.12 -11.67
N HIS A 319 -1.87 -18.98 -12.32
CA HIS A 319 -1.76 -20.43 -12.09
C HIS A 319 -0.33 -20.93 -12.43
N ARG A 320 0.15 -22.01 -11.81
CA ARG A 320 1.47 -22.59 -12.13
C ARG A 320 1.41 -23.33 -13.47
N ARG A 321 2.22 -22.88 -14.45
CA ARG A 321 2.29 -23.47 -15.81
C ARG A 321 2.77 -24.93 -15.88
N GLN A 322 3.43 -25.42 -14.83
CA GLN A 322 3.93 -26.78 -14.70
C GLN A 322 3.67 -27.25 -13.27
N PRO A 323 2.67 -28.11 -13.00
CA PRO A 323 2.37 -28.56 -11.64
C PRO A 323 3.56 -29.25 -10.96
N LEU A 324 3.63 -29.16 -9.63
CA LEU A 324 4.63 -29.88 -8.85
C LEU A 324 4.39 -31.39 -8.89
N GLN A 325 5.46 -32.16 -8.68
CA GLN A 325 5.34 -33.60 -8.47
C GLN A 325 4.56 -33.89 -7.18
N SER A 326 3.65 -34.86 -7.22
CA SER A 326 2.77 -35.21 -6.10
C SER A 326 3.52 -35.55 -4.81
N THR A 327 4.69 -36.20 -4.91
CA THR A 327 5.59 -36.44 -3.78
C THR A 327 6.01 -35.14 -3.09
N THR A 328 6.39 -34.12 -3.85
CA THR A 328 6.74 -32.80 -3.32
C THR A 328 5.53 -32.07 -2.74
N VAL A 329 4.34 -32.24 -3.31
CA VAL A 329 3.10 -31.67 -2.73
C VAL A 329 2.78 -32.31 -1.39
N GLU A 330 2.79 -33.65 -1.29
CA GLU A 330 2.46 -34.34 -0.03
C GLU A 330 3.54 -34.18 1.05
N GLU A 331 4.83 -34.11 0.67
CA GLU A 331 5.91 -33.77 1.62
C GLU A 331 5.74 -32.33 2.16
N LEU A 332 5.41 -31.36 1.30
CA LEU A 332 5.15 -29.98 1.73
C LEU A 332 3.92 -29.90 2.63
N ARG A 333 2.81 -30.55 2.26
CA ARG A 333 1.60 -30.65 3.09
C ARG A 333 1.91 -31.28 4.45
N GLY A 334 2.65 -32.38 4.48
CA GLY A 334 3.06 -33.07 5.70
C GLY A 334 3.87 -32.18 6.66
N GLY A 335 4.65 -31.23 6.14
CA GLY A 335 5.40 -30.27 6.96
C GLY A 335 4.57 -29.08 7.49
N PHE A 336 3.36 -28.84 6.95
CA PHE A 336 2.42 -27.82 7.46
C PHE A 336 1.37 -28.41 8.41
N ARG A 337 0.99 -29.70 8.23
CA ARG A 337 0.02 -30.36 9.11
C ARG A 337 0.48 -30.37 10.55
N GLY A 338 -0.37 -29.87 11.45
CA GLY A 338 -0.03 -29.75 12.88
C GLY A 338 1.14 -28.81 13.20
N LEU A 339 1.56 -27.92 12.28
CA LEU A 339 2.61 -26.95 12.54
C LEU A 339 2.14 -25.87 13.53
N ALA A 340 2.47 -26.07 14.80
CA ALA A 340 2.21 -25.12 15.87
C ALA A 340 3.21 -23.94 15.85
N LEU A 341 2.81 -22.84 16.49
CA LEU A 341 3.70 -21.74 16.83
C LEU A 341 4.42 -22.07 18.15
N ASP A 342 5.75 -22.03 18.16
CA ASP A 342 6.57 -22.09 19.38
C ASP A 342 7.19 -20.71 19.61
N ALA A 343 6.98 -20.17 20.82
CA ALA A 343 7.49 -18.87 21.27
C ALA A 343 9.02 -18.73 21.20
N ARG A 344 9.78 -19.83 21.09
CA ARG A 344 11.23 -19.82 20.85
C ARG A 344 11.65 -20.23 19.44
N ALA A 345 10.76 -20.82 18.65
CA ALA A 345 11.10 -21.26 17.31
C ALA A 345 11.30 -20.05 16.38
N LYS A 346 12.44 -20.05 15.68
CA LYS A 346 12.59 -19.30 14.43
C LYS A 346 11.63 -19.85 13.38
N ALA A 347 11.53 -19.18 12.23
CA ALA A 347 10.76 -19.65 11.09
C ALA A 347 11.04 -21.16 10.79
N PRO A 348 10.02 -22.04 10.89
CA PRO A 348 10.17 -23.47 10.64
C PRO A 348 10.75 -23.81 9.26
N GLN A 349 11.52 -24.90 9.18
CA GLN A 349 12.23 -25.33 7.98
C GLN A 349 11.31 -25.49 6.75
N ILE A 350 10.04 -25.86 6.96
CA ILE A 350 9.05 -26.01 5.90
C ILE A 350 8.86 -24.74 5.05
N PHE A 351 9.08 -23.54 5.59
CA PHE A 351 9.03 -22.31 4.79
C PHE A 351 10.22 -22.19 3.82
N GLU A 352 11.39 -22.75 4.15
CA GLU A 352 12.52 -22.83 3.22
C GLU A 352 12.32 -23.95 2.18
N GLU A 353 11.72 -25.07 2.57
CA GLU A 353 11.33 -26.11 1.62
C GLU A 353 10.25 -25.63 0.66
N LEU A 354 9.27 -24.86 1.14
CA LEU A 354 8.27 -24.20 0.29
C LEU A 354 8.94 -23.22 -0.70
N ARG A 355 9.87 -22.38 -0.23
CA ARG A 355 10.62 -21.46 -1.09
C ARG A 355 11.43 -22.20 -2.16
N THR A 356 12.21 -23.20 -1.76
CA THR A 356 13.15 -23.90 -2.65
C THR A 356 12.51 -24.92 -3.58
N ARG A 357 11.43 -25.59 -3.14
CA ARG A 357 10.76 -26.67 -3.90
C ARG A 357 9.53 -26.21 -4.67
N ALA A 358 8.81 -25.21 -4.16
CA ALA A 358 7.59 -24.68 -4.79
C ALA A 358 7.76 -23.28 -5.40
N GLY A 359 8.80 -22.54 -5.02
CA GLY A 359 8.97 -21.14 -5.43
C GLY A 359 7.93 -20.19 -4.81
N LEU A 360 7.38 -20.55 -3.64
CA LEU A 360 6.40 -19.74 -2.91
C LEU A 360 7.06 -19.23 -1.63
N THR A 361 7.28 -17.90 -1.50
CA THR A 361 7.95 -17.34 -0.31
C THR A 361 6.96 -16.63 0.61
N MET A 362 6.80 -17.16 1.82
CA MET A 362 6.00 -16.54 2.86
C MET A 362 6.70 -15.34 3.48
N HIS A 363 6.01 -14.19 3.56
CA HIS A 363 6.50 -12.90 4.00
C HIS A 363 5.65 -12.34 5.17
N LEU A 364 6.29 -11.53 6.01
CA LEU A 364 5.63 -10.73 7.05
C LEU A 364 6.11 -9.27 6.96
N TYR A 365 5.20 -8.32 7.23
CA TYR A 365 5.46 -6.88 7.17
C TYR A 365 5.84 -6.33 8.56
N THR A 366 7.14 -6.21 8.83
CA THR A 366 7.70 -5.82 10.15
C THR A 366 8.91 -4.88 10.01
N ARG A 367 9.51 -4.48 11.14
CA ARG A 367 10.87 -3.91 11.22
C ARG A 367 11.80 -4.94 11.90
N GLU A 368 13.12 -4.82 11.76
CA GLU A 368 14.06 -5.48 12.66
C GLU A 368 14.59 -4.49 13.72
N PRO A 369 14.76 -4.87 15.01
CA PRO A 369 15.19 -3.95 16.07
C PRO A 369 16.54 -3.28 15.79
N ASP A 370 17.48 -4.00 15.17
CA ASP A 370 18.80 -3.51 14.81
C ASP A 370 18.76 -2.46 13.67
N GLU A 371 17.76 -2.52 12.79
CA GLU A 371 17.49 -1.46 11.80
C GLU A 371 16.99 -0.19 12.51
N VAL A 372 16.17 -0.33 13.57
CA VAL A 372 15.49 0.77 14.26
C VAL A 372 16.40 1.51 15.25
N ALA A 373 17.27 0.79 15.98
CA ALA A 373 18.05 1.37 17.08
C ALA A 373 18.89 2.62 16.69
N PRO A 374 19.60 2.68 15.55
CA PRO A 374 20.34 3.87 15.14
C PRO A 374 19.46 5.09 14.85
N TRP A 375 18.23 4.86 14.38
CA TRP A 375 17.25 5.92 14.12
C TRP A 375 16.61 6.41 15.43
N ARG A 376 16.41 5.52 16.40
CA ARG A 376 15.94 5.88 17.76
C ARG A 376 16.96 6.74 18.51
N GLU A 377 18.25 6.51 18.32
CA GLU A 377 19.30 7.41 18.83
C GLU A 377 19.26 8.79 18.13
N LEU A 378 19.23 8.83 16.80
CA LEU A 378 19.19 10.07 16.02
C LEU A 378 17.94 10.92 16.32
N ALA A 379 16.77 10.29 16.45
CA ALA A 379 15.49 10.95 16.69
C ALA A 379 15.46 11.77 18.00
N ARG A 380 16.30 11.43 19.00
CA ARG A 380 16.46 12.20 20.24
C ARG A 380 17.06 13.60 20.03
N GLY A 381 17.66 13.87 18.87
CA GLY A 381 18.20 15.18 18.51
C GLY A 381 17.16 16.18 17.97
N SER A 382 15.88 15.79 17.86
CA SER A 382 14.81 16.70 17.43
C SER A 382 14.09 17.30 18.64
N GLU A 383 14.16 18.62 18.77
CA GLU A 383 13.39 19.40 19.76
C GLU A 383 12.01 19.82 19.21
N LEU A 384 11.78 19.68 17.90
CA LEU A 384 10.46 19.85 17.29
C LEU A 384 9.43 18.92 17.99
N PRO A 385 8.34 19.46 18.57
CA PRO A 385 7.31 18.64 19.20
C PRO A 385 6.78 17.55 18.26
N GLY A 386 6.82 16.29 18.69
CA GLY A 386 6.41 15.14 17.90
C GLY A 386 7.38 14.72 16.78
N GLY A 387 8.42 15.51 16.47
CA GLY A 387 9.36 15.25 15.38
C GLY A 387 10.06 13.89 15.47
N ALA A 388 10.47 13.48 16.67
CA ALA A 388 11.04 12.16 16.93
C ALA A 388 10.07 11.01 16.53
N ASN A 389 8.79 11.13 16.91
CA ASN A 389 7.77 10.13 16.59
C ASN A 389 7.37 10.17 15.10
N TYR A 390 7.42 11.34 14.47
CA TYR A 390 7.18 11.50 13.04
C TYR A 390 8.28 10.80 12.21
N LEU A 391 9.55 11.03 12.56
CA LEU A 391 10.68 10.35 11.91
C LEU A 391 10.63 8.82 12.13
N LEU A 392 10.43 8.35 13.36
CA LEU A 392 10.33 6.92 13.67
C LEU A 392 9.04 6.26 13.15
N GLY A 393 8.01 7.06 12.85
CA GLY A 393 6.85 6.64 12.06
C GLY A 393 7.29 6.15 10.69
N LEU A 394 8.17 6.88 10.01
CA LEU A 394 8.61 6.59 8.64
C LEU A 394 9.85 5.68 8.55
N VAL A 395 10.88 5.89 9.37
CA VAL A 395 12.24 5.36 9.15
C VAL A 395 12.81 4.60 10.35
N PRO A 396 13.39 3.39 10.15
CA PRO A 396 13.36 2.61 8.90
C PRO A 396 11.92 2.21 8.56
N PRO A 397 11.52 2.03 7.30
CA PRO A 397 10.16 1.58 6.99
C PRO A 397 9.92 0.17 7.54
N ARG A 398 8.65 -0.16 7.80
CA ARG A 398 8.24 -1.58 7.86
C ARG A 398 8.39 -2.17 6.45
N ARG A 399 8.77 -3.43 6.31
CA ARG A 399 9.09 -4.05 5.01
C ARG A 399 8.48 -5.44 4.91
N TRP A 400 8.04 -5.83 3.71
CA TRP A 400 7.80 -7.23 3.41
C TRP A 400 9.16 -7.94 3.35
N ARG A 401 9.55 -8.60 4.44
CA ARG A 401 10.70 -9.51 4.47
C ARG A 401 10.20 -10.96 4.52
N PRO A 402 10.88 -11.92 3.86
CA PRO A 402 10.53 -13.34 3.98
C PRO A 402 10.63 -13.80 5.44
N VAL A 403 9.91 -14.85 5.83
CA VAL A 403 10.11 -15.48 7.16
C VAL A 403 11.42 -16.28 7.21
N VAL A 404 11.80 -16.86 6.07
CA VAL A 404 13.07 -17.57 5.86
C VAL A 404 14.25 -16.60 5.92
N GLY A 405 15.32 -16.99 6.62
CA GLY A 405 16.59 -16.26 6.61
C GLY A 405 16.65 -14.98 7.45
N ARG A 406 15.60 -14.68 8.24
CA ARG A 406 15.62 -13.60 9.24
C ARG A 406 16.59 -13.90 10.39
N GLY A 407 16.80 -12.90 11.25
CA GLY A 407 17.77 -12.87 12.33
C GLY A 407 17.48 -13.80 13.53
N PRO A 408 17.76 -13.36 14.77
CA PRO A 408 17.57 -14.21 15.96
C PRO A 408 16.10 -14.35 16.41
N ARG A 409 15.19 -13.47 15.99
CA ARG A 409 13.80 -13.40 16.50
C ARG A 409 12.98 -14.68 16.25
N PRO A 410 12.18 -15.14 17.23
CA PRO A 410 11.13 -16.13 17.03
C PRO A 410 10.08 -15.68 15.99
N LEU A 411 9.40 -16.65 15.36
CA LEU A 411 8.30 -16.36 14.44
C LEU A 411 7.10 -15.68 15.12
N GLN A 412 6.90 -15.96 16.41
CA GLN A 412 5.81 -15.40 17.22
C GLN A 412 5.90 -13.86 17.34
N ASP A 413 7.09 -13.33 17.62
CA ASP A 413 7.36 -11.88 17.70
C ASP A 413 7.11 -11.20 16.34
N LEU A 414 7.49 -11.86 15.25
CA LEU A 414 7.29 -11.34 13.89
C LEU A 414 5.80 -11.30 13.50
N LEU A 415 5.01 -12.28 13.99
CA LEU A 415 3.56 -12.25 13.88
C LEU A 415 2.94 -11.17 14.78
N GLN A 416 3.50 -10.90 15.97
CA GLN A 416 3.07 -9.81 16.85
C GLN A 416 3.26 -8.44 16.17
N ASP A 417 4.46 -8.16 15.66
CA ASP A 417 4.76 -6.93 14.92
C ASP A 417 3.79 -6.73 13.73
N HIS A 418 3.44 -7.83 13.06
CA HIS A 418 2.67 -7.81 11.83
C HIS A 418 1.15 -7.71 12.04
N LEU A 419 0.57 -8.47 12.97
CA LEU A 419 -0.88 -8.63 13.12
C LEU A 419 -1.51 -7.47 13.89
N VAL A 420 -1.36 -6.26 13.35
CA VAL A 420 -1.86 -4.99 13.89
C VAL A 420 -3.10 -4.51 13.14
N LYS A 421 -3.93 -3.67 13.78
CA LYS A 421 -5.18 -3.12 13.22
C LYS A 421 -5.07 -2.59 11.78
N PRO A 422 -4.02 -1.83 11.37
CA PRO A 422 -3.85 -1.43 9.96
C PRO A 422 -3.72 -2.59 8.97
N MET A 423 -3.10 -3.71 9.33
CA MET A 423 -3.00 -4.88 8.45
C MET A 423 -4.32 -5.64 8.34
N ALA A 424 -5.12 -5.68 9.42
CA ALA A 424 -6.49 -6.19 9.37
C ALA A 424 -7.39 -5.32 8.48
N ARG A 425 -7.32 -4.00 8.59
CA ARG A 425 -7.97 -3.04 7.68
C ARG A 425 -7.60 -3.32 6.22
N ASP A 426 -6.31 -3.38 5.91
CA ASP A 426 -5.84 -3.51 4.52
C ASP A 426 -6.21 -4.89 3.93
N HIS A 427 -6.25 -5.93 4.77
CA HIS A 427 -6.78 -7.25 4.44
C HIS A 427 -8.29 -7.22 4.12
N LEU A 428 -9.15 -6.61 4.95
CA LEU A 428 -10.59 -6.50 4.63
C LEU A 428 -10.86 -5.63 3.39
N ILE A 429 -10.08 -4.57 3.19
CA ILE A 429 -10.13 -3.75 1.97
C ILE A 429 -9.79 -4.59 0.73
N LEU A 430 -8.88 -5.57 0.83
CA LEU A 430 -8.59 -6.53 -0.24
C LEU A 430 -9.75 -7.51 -0.49
N GLN A 431 -10.42 -8.01 0.56
CA GLN A 431 -11.61 -8.86 0.41
C GLN A 431 -12.76 -8.12 -0.30
N LEU A 432 -13.06 -6.88 0.14
CA LEU A 432 -14.06 -6.01 -0.48
C LEU A 432 -13.75 -5.75 -1.97
N LYS A 433 -12.48 -5.48 -2.28
CA LYS A 433 -11.97 -5.30 -3.65
C LYS A 433 -12.17 -6.56 -4.51
N ALA A 434 -11.84 -7.73 -3.98
CA ALA A 434 -12.02 -9.00 -4.68
C ALA A 434 -13.50 -9.32 -4.92
N ALA A 435 -14.37 -9.12 -3.93
CA ALA A 435 -15.80 -9.40 -4.06
C ALA A 435 -16.47 -8.47 -5.08
N TYR A 436 -16.13 -7.18 -5.03
CA TYR A 436 -16.53 -6.21 -6.05
C TYR A 436 -16.02 -6.58 -7.45
N PHE A 437 -14.77 -7.05 -7.56
CA PHE A 437 -14.19 -7.45 -8.84
C PHE A 437 -14.91 -8.65 -9.45
N VAL A 438 -15.14 -9.72 -8.69
CA VAL A 438 -15.84 -10.93 -9.16
C VAL A 438 -17.27 -10.59 -9.59
N LEU A 439 -18.02 -9.80 -8.82
CA LEU A 439 -19.35 -9.30 -9.20
C LEU A 439 -19.37 -8.42 -10.47
N ARG A 440 -18.21 -7.88 -10.88
CA ARG A 440 -18.07 -6.97 -12.02
C ARG A 440 -17.39 -7.65 -13.23
N ALA A 441 -16.97 -8.90 -13.10
CA ALA A 441 -16.55 -9.73 -14.21
C ALA A 441 -17.75 -10.07 -15.12
N VAL A 442 -17.47 -10.52 -16.35
CA VAL A 442 -18.49 -10.90 -17.32
C VAL A 442 -18.28 -12.36 -17.71
N GLY A 443 -19.31 -13.18 -17.52
CA GLY A 443 -19.25 -14.64 -17.68
C GLY A 443 -19.21 -15.37 -16.35
N ASP A 444 -19.06 -16.69 -16.42
CA ASP A 444 -18.72 -17.54 -15.27
C ASP A 444 -17.21 -17.42 -15.02
N THR A 445 -16.80 -17.13 -13.78
CA THR A 445 -15.38 -16.98 -13.42
C THR A 445 -14.82 -18.19 -12.70
N GLY A 446 -15.66 -19.11 -12.22
CA GLY A 446 -15.29 -20.16 -11.27
C GLY A 446 -14.89 -19.64 -9.87
N LEU A 447 -15.21 -18.37 -9.55
CA LEU A 447 -14.89 -17.68 -8.29
C LEU A 447 -16.15 -17.23 -7.52
N GLU A 448 -17.34 -17.55 -8.03
CA GLU A 448 -18.64 -17.14 -7.48
C GLU A 448 -18.84 -17.67 -6.06
N GLY A 449 -18.32 -18.87 -5.74
CA GLY A 449 -18.36 -19.42 -4.38
C GLY A 449 -17.60 -18.59 -3.34
N TYR A 450 -16.60 -17.78 -3.74
CA TYR A 450 -15.95 -16.83 -2.84
C TYR A 450 -16.88 -15.65 -2.47
N LEU A 451 -17.87 -15.31 -3.30
CA LEU A 451 -18.89 -14.32 -2.93
C LEU A 451 -19.73 -14.84 -1.77
N ASP A 452 -20.19 -16.09 -1.83
CA ASP A 452 -20.88 -16.74 -0.71
C ASP A 452 -19.99 -16.78 0.54
N ASP A 453 -18.73 -17.20 0.42
CA ASP A 453 -17.78 -17.22 1.53
C ASP A 453 -17.64 -15.83 2.20
N PHE A 454 -17.44 -14.78 1.40
CA PHE A 454 -17.27 -13.40 1.90
C PHE A 454 -18.57 -12.78 2.42
N PHE A 455 -19.72 -13.03 1.81
CA PHE A 455 -21.01 -12.48 2.26
C PHE A 455 -21.51 -13.18 3.53
N ASN A 456 -21.33 -14.50 3.64
CA ASN A 456 -21.58 -15.23 4.89
C ASN A 456 -20.65 -14.74 6.01
N PHE A 457 -19.35 -14.60 5.74
CA PHE A 457 -18.42 -13.97 6.68
C PHE A 457 -18.88 -12.56 7.10
N SER A 458 -19.17 -11.68 6.14
CA SER A 458 -19.53 -10.28 6.44
C SER A 458 -20.80 -10.18 7.28
N ARG A 459 -21.82 -10.99 6.98
CA ARG A 459 -23.08 -11.07 7.74
C ARG A 459 -22.87 -11.67 9.13
N ASP A 460 -22.24 -12.85 9.23
CA ASP A 460 -22.25 -13.64 10.46
C ASP A 460 -21.11 -13.26 11.42
N VAL A 461 -20.00 -12.73 10.89
CA VAL A 461 -18.84 -12.26 11.65
C VAL A 461 -18.90 -10.75 11.88
N CYS A 462 -19.16 -9.95 10.83
CA CYS A 462 -19.11 -8.49 10.92
C CYS A 462 -20.48 -7.82 11.15
N GLN A 463 -21.59 -8.55 11.04
CA GLN A 463 -22.97 -8.01 11.12
C GLN A 463 -23.29 -7.02 9.98
N VAL A 464 -22.66 -7.19 8.82
CA VAL A 464 -22.80 -6.33 7.64
C VAL A 464 -23.43 -7.11 6.48
N GLU A 465 -24.51 -6.59 5.91
CA GLU A 465 -25.08 -7.12 4.65
C GLU A 465 -24.28 -6.61 3.44
N ALA A 466 -23.10 -7.19 3.19
CA ALA A 466 -22.18 -6.79 2.13
C ALA A 466 -22.84 -6.70 0.74
N GLU A 467 -23.78 -7.61 0.43
CA GLU A 467 -24.59 -7.62 -0.80
C GLU A 467 -25.24 -6.24 -1.08
N ARG A 468 -25.71 -5.55 -0.03
CA ARG A 468 -26.37 -4.23 -0.16
C ARG A 468 -25.37 -3.08 -0.37
N LEU A 469 -24.10 -3.26 -0.02
CA LEU A 469 -23.04 -2.28 -0.25
C LEU A 469 -22.53 -2.29 -1.70
N MET A 470 -22.56 -3.45 -2.37
CA MET A 470 -22.00 -3.62 -3.72
C MET A 470 -22.63 -2.68 -4.77
N PRO A 471 -23.96 -2.42 -4.78
CA PRO A 471 -24.56 -1.40 -5.65
C PRO A 471 -24.14 0.05 -5.35
N GLU A 472 -23.79 0.39 -4.10
CA GLU A 472 -23.26 1.72 -3.75
C GLU A 472 -21.82 1.87 -4.23
N ILE A 473 -20.97 0.87 -3.95
CA ILE A 473 -19.58 0.80 -4.45
C ILE A 473 -19.59 0.91 -5.98
N TYR A 474 -20.39 0.10 -6.68
CA TYR A 474 -20.53 0.16 -8.13
C TYR A 474 -20.87 1.57 -8.62
N ARG A 475 -21.89 2.21 -8.05
CA ARG A 475 -22.29 3.58 -8.42
C ARG A 475 -21.15 4.60 -8.25
N ARG A 476 -20.41 4.54 -7.13
CA ARG A 476 -19.27 5.44 -6.86
C ARG A 476 -18.09 5.18 -7.81
N THR A 477 -17.82 3.91 -8.14
CA THR A 477 -16.78 3.54 -9.13
C THR A 477 -17.08 3.93 -10.58
N LEU A 478 -18.29 4.41 -10.89
CA LEU A 478 -18.64 4.98 -12.20
C LEU A 478 -18.40 6.50 -12.27
N GLY A 479 -18.66 7.27 -11.20
CA GLY A 479 -18.46 8.74 -11.18
C GLY A 479 -16.98 9.14 -11.17
N SER A 480 -16.63 10.38 -11.51
CA SER A 480 -15.22 10.83 -11.63
C SER A 480 -14.61 11.46 -10.36
N ALA A 481 -15.33 11.48 -9.23
CA ALA A 481 -14.93 12.22 -8.03
C ALA A 481 -13.89 11.52 -7.13
N GLU A 482 -13.81 10.18 -7.14
CA GLU A 482 -13.09 9.43 -6.10
C GLU A 482 -12.14 8.36 -6.65
N THR A 483 -11.00 8.15 -6.00
CA THR A 483 -10.12 6.99 -6.25
C THR A 483 -10.80 5.70 -5.79
N ILE A 484 -10.44 4.56 -6.37
CA ILE A 484 -10.98 3.27 -5.93
C ILE A 484 -10.48 2.94 -4.52
N GLY A 485 -9.27 3.37 -4.17
CA GLY A 485 -8.72 3.27 -2.81
C GLY A 485 -9.59 3.98 -1.77
N GLY A 486 -10.00 5.22 -2.04
CA GLY A 486 -10.84 6.02 -1.13
C GLY A 486 -12.21 5.39 -0.87
N ILE A 487 -12.90 4.95 -1.93
CA ILE A 487 -14.23 4.31 -1.82
C ILE A 487 -14.16 3.08 -0.90
N PHE A 488 -13.18 2.17 -1.11
CA PHE A 488 -13.06 0.98 -0.26
C PHE A 488 -12.61 1.28 1.17
N LEU A 489 -11.80 2.33 1.39
CA LEU A 489 -11.40 2.76 2.72
C LEU A 489 -12.61 3.30 3.50
N GLU A 490 -13.46 4.14 2.89
CA GLU A 490 -14.69 4.61 3.55
C GLU A 490 -15.64 3.45 3.87
N MET A 491 -15.82 2.50 2.94
CA MET A 491 -16.66 1.32 3.17
C MET A 491 -16.17 0.47 4.35
N TYR A 492 -14.86 0.33 4.53
CA TYR A 492 -14.29 -0.28 5.73
C TYR A 492 -14.61 0.55 6.98
N THR A 493 -14.26 1.83 6.98
CA THR A 493 -14.40 2.75 8.13
C THR A 493 -15.86 2.82 8.62
N ARG A 494 -16.82 2.84 7.69
CA ARG A 494 -18.24 3.04 7.98
C ARG A 494 -19.00 1.76 8.39
N HIS A 495 -18.50 0.58 8.02
CA HIS A 495 -19.25 -0.67 8.20
C HIS A 495 -18.48 -1.79 8.91
N TYR A 496 -17.15 -1.86 8.77
CA TYR A 496 -16.35 -2.99 9.26
C TYR A 496 -15.43 -2.63 10.44
N GLN A 497 -15.03 -1.36 10.58
CA GLN A 497 -13.96 -0.97 11.50
C GLN A 497 -14.16 -1.49 12.93
N ASP A 498 -15.28 -1.16 13.58
CA ASP A 498 -15.56 -1.57 14.96
C ASP A 498 -15.52 -3.11 15.15
N ALA A 499 -16.13 -3.85 14.23
CA ALA A 499 -16.25 -5.31 14.28
C ALA A 499 -14.93 -6.06 14.01
N ILE A 500 -14.00 -5.42 13.30
CA ILE A 500 -12.65 -5.93 13.04
C ILE A 500 -11.69 -5.51 14.14
N GLU A 501 -11.72 -4.23 14.56
CA GLU A 501 -10.87 -3.72 15.63
C GLU A 501 -11.11 -4.46 16.95
N ALA A 502 -12.37 -4.70 17.33
CA ALA A 502 -12.71 -5.47 18.53
C ALA A 502 -12.21 -6.93 18.49
N ARG A 503 -11.98 -7.50 17.29
CA ARG A 503 -11.33 -8.82 17.14
C ARG A 503 -9.81 -8.74 17.21
N MET A 504 -9.21 -7.65 16.72
CA MET A 504 -7.77 -7.44 16.85
C MET A 504 -7.37 -7.10 18.29
N ASP A 505 -8.23 -6.41 19.05
CA ASP A 505 -8.05 -6.19 20.49
C ASP A 505 -8.17 -7.49 21.31
N ALA A 506 -8.73 -8.55 20.73
CA ALA A 506 -8.80 -9.90 21.29
C ALA A 506 -7.72 -10.87 20.73
N LEU A 507 -6.69 -10.37 20.03
CA LEU A 507 -5.60 -11.17 19.47
C LEU A 507 -4.42 -11.33 20.44
N ASP A 508 -4.68 -12.01 21.56
CA ASP A 508 -3.65 -12.41 22.53
C ASP A 508 -2.70 -13.48 21.97
N GLU A 509 -1.75 -13.95 22.80
CA GLU A 509 -0.74 -14.93 22.43
C GLU A 509 -1.35 -16.31 22.06
N GLU A 510 -2.34 -16.77 22.82
CA GLU A 510 -3.00 -18.07 22.59
C GLU A 510 -3.87 -18.01 21.34
N ALA A 511 -4.68 -16.94 21.18
CA ALA A 511 -5.47 -16.68 19.99
C ALA A 511 -4.60 -16.65 18.73
N ARG A 512 -3.40 -16.04 18.80
CA ARG A 512 -2.45 -15.93 17.69
C ARG A 512 -1.78 -17.26 17.34
N ALA A 513 -1.35 -18.04 18.33
CA ALA A 513 -0.82 -19.39 18.11
C ALA A 513 -1.90 -20.32 17.51
N SER A 514 -3.13 -20.21 18.01
CA SER A 514 -4.31 -20.94 17.55
C SER A 514 -4.72 -20.57 16.12
N ALA A 515 -4.68 -19.28 15.76
CA ALA A 515 -4.90 -18.79 14.41
C ALA A 515 -3.78 -19.21 13.45
N PHE A 516 -2.51 -19.16 13.88
CA PHE A 516 -1.38 -19.65 13.08
C PHE A 516 -1.52 -21.13 12.74
N ALA A 517 -1.80 -22.00 13.73
CA ALA A 517 -1.98 -23.43 13.49
C ALA A 517 -3.14 -23.72 12.51
N ARG A 518 -4.27 -23.01 12.64
CA ARG A 518 -5.39 -23.09 11.68
C ARG A 518 -4.99 -22.65 10.27
N ALA A 519 -4.20 -21.58 10.14
CA ALA A 519 -3.71 -21.10 8.86
C ALA A 519 -2.75 -22.10 8.19
N MET A 520 -1.92 -22.81 8.97
CA MET A 520 -1.01 -23.83 8.44
C MET A 520 -1.77 -25.06 7.94
N GLU A 521 -2.81 -25.51 8.64
CA GLU A 521 -3.65 -26.61 8.16
C GLU A 521 -4.41 -26.21 6.88
N GLY A 522 -4.97 -24.99 6.80
CA GLY A 522 -5.60 -24.50 5.57
C GLY A 522 -4.64 -24.40 4.37
N ILE A 523 -3.37 -24.08 4.62
CA ILE A 523 -2.30 -24.15 3.60
C ILE A 523 -2.00 -25.60 3.21
N ALA A 524 -2.04 -26.56 4.15
CA ALA A 524 -1.88 -27.99 3.86
C ALA A 524 -3.08 -28.58 3.08
N GLU A 525 -4.30 -28.08 3.30
CA GLU A 525 -5.50 -28.47 2.54
C GLU A 525 -5.47 -27.92 1.10
N SER A 526 -4.87 -26.75 0.88
CA SER A 526 -4.78 -26.11 -0.44
C SER A 526 -4.05 -26.96 -1.51
N ASP A 527 -4.36 -26.75 -2.79
CA ASP A 527 -3.57 -27.33 -3.90
C ASP A 527 -2.27 -26.55 -4.11
N LEU A 528 -1.28 -26.84 -3.27
CA LEU A 528 0.11 -26.35 -3.42
C LEU A 528 0.76 -26.76 -4.75
N GLY A 529 0.21 -27.74 -5.48
CA GLY A 529 0.67 -28.18 -6.80
C GLY A 529 0.33 -27.20 -7.93
N ALA A 530 -0.82 -26.53 -7.84
CA ALA A 530 -1.27 -25.53 -8.82
C ALA A 530 -0.83 -24.08 -8.53
N GLN A 531 -0.40 -23.74 -7.30
CA GLN A 531 -0.12 -22.34 -6.93
C GLN A 531 1.06 -21.72 -7.66
N ALA A 532 0.87 -20.54 -8.25
CA ALA A 532 1.90 -19.87 -9.06
C ALA A 532 3.08 -19.34 -8.21
N PRO A 533 4.35 -19.60 -8.55
CA PRO A 533 5.52 -19.07 -7.85
C PRO A 533 5.46 -17.55 -7.60
N GLY A 534 5.98 -17.09 -6.46
CA GLY A 534 5.99 -15.68 -6.06
C GLY A 534 6.06 -15.45 -4.55
N GLU A 535 5.81 -14.22 -4.14
CA GLU A 535 5.88 -13.75 -2.75
C GLU A 535 4.47 -13.59 -2.17
N PHE A 536 4.25 -14.02 -0.92
CA PHE A 536 2.90 -14.10 -0.31
C PHE A 536 2.89 -13.54 1.12
N ASN A 537 1.82 -12.83 1.48
CA ASN A 537 1.58 -12.37 2.85
C ASN A 537 1.11 -13.55 3.74
N LEU A 538 2.01 -14.06 4.59
CA LEU A 538 1.70 -15.10 5.57
C LEU A 538 0.63 -14.64 6.57
N GLY A 539 0.69 -13.36 6.98
CA GLY A 539 -0.20 -12.80 7.98
C GLY A 539 -1.65 -12.71 7.53
N ALA A 540 -1.93 -12.63 6.23
CA ALA A 540 -3.31 -12.66 5.73
C ALA A 540 -3.99 -14.02 5.94
N PHE A 541 -3.28 -15.14 5.74
CA PHE A 541 -3.79 -16.47 6.09
C PHE A 541 -4.05 -16.61 7.61
N VAL A 542 -3.22 -15.98 8.44
CA VAL A 542 -3.42 -15.94 9.91
C VAL A 542 -4.59 -15.02 10.29
N LEU A 543 -4.82 -13.92 9.56
CA LEU A 543 -5.97 -13.05 9.74
C LEU A 543 -7.29 -13.75 9.37
N ASP A 544 -7.35 -14.49 8.25
CA ASP A 544 -8.51 -15.33 7.93
C ASP A 544 -8.84 -16.27 9.08
N ALA A 545 -7.83 -17.01 9.53
CA ALA A 545 -7.93 -18.02 10.58
C ALA A 545 -8.26 -17.43 11.97
N HIS A 546 -7.95 -16.16 12.22
CA HIS A 546 -8.34 -15.42 13.44
C HIS A 546 -9.77 -14.87 13.34
N LEU A 547 -10.06 -14.14 12.27
CA LEU A 547 -11.34 -13.48 12.05
C LEU A 547 -12.48 -14.48 11.79
N GLY A 548 -12.15 -15.70 11.37
CA GLY A 548 -13.10 -16.75 11.04
C GLY A 548 -13.52 -16.76 9.57
N MET A 549 -12.79 -16.05 8.69
CA MET A 549 -12.98 -16.14 7.25
C MET A 549 -12.53 -17.52 6.77
N ARG A 550 -13.35 -18.17 5.95
CA ARG A 550 -13.11 -19.51 5.44
C ARG A 550 -13.49 -19.54 3.98
N PHE A 551 -12.65 -20.17 3.16
CA PHE A 551 -12.94 -20.38 1.76
C PHE A 551 -13.45 -21.80 1.53
N SER A 552 -14.54 -21.92 0.78
CA SER A 552 -14.97 -23.12 0.06
C SER A 552 -13.82 -23.75 -0.76
N ARG A 553 -12.86 -22.91 -1.17
CA ARG A 553 -11.61 -23.28 -1.86
C ARG A 553 -10.39 -22.70 -1.12
N PRO A 554 -9.69 -23.46 -0.25
CA PRO A 554 -8.52 -22.97 0.49
C PRO A 554 -7.38 -22.40 -0.39
N ASP A 555 -7.29 -22.83 -1.65
CA ASP A 555 -6.35 -22.29 -2.62
C ASP A 555 -6.62 -20.82 -3.02
N PHE A 556 -7.83 -20.30 -2.81
CA PHE A 556 -8.18 -18.91 -3.17
C PHE A 556 -7.35 -17.86 -2.40
N GLY A 557 -6.95 -18.16 -1.15
CA GLY A 557 -6.07 -17.27 -0.37
C GLY A 557 -4.72 -17.01 -1.06
N PHE A 558 -4.19 -17.96 -1.83
CA PHE A 558 -2.97 -17.74 -2.62
C PHE A 558 -3.17 -16.79 -3.80
N LYS A 559 -4.38 -16.72 -4.38
CA LYS A 559 -4.69 -15.69 -5.39
C LYS A 559 -4.71 -14.31 -4.73
N LEU A 560 -5.45 -14.16 -3.64
CA LEU A 560 -5.56 -12.89 -2.91
C LEU A 560 -4.21 -12.38 -2.40
N TYR A 561 -3.51 -13.17 -1.58
CA TYR A 561 -2.42 -12.70 -0.70
C TYR A 561 -1.04 -12.71 -1.35
N ARG A 562 -0.98 -12.89 -2.67
CA ARG A 562 0.19 -12.58 -3.47
C ARG A 562 0.57 -11.11 -3.28
N LEU A 563 1.83 -10.83 -3.04
CA LEU A 563 2.38 -9.46 -3.09
C LEU A 563 2.68 -9.15 -4.57
N SER A 564 2.18 -8.02 -5.10
CA SER A 564 2.44 -7.46 -6.44
C SER A 564 1.91 -6.03 -6.60
#